data_AF-A0A317GMR7-F1
#
_entry.id   AF-A0A317GMR7-F1
#
_cell.length_a   1.000
_cell.length_b   1.000
_cell.length_c   1.000
_cell.angle_alpha   90.00
_cell.angle_beta   90.00
_cell.angle_gamma   90.00
#
_symmetry.space_group_name_H-M   'P 1'
#
loop_
_entity.id
_entity.type
_entity.pdbx_description
1 polymer ?
#
loop_
_entity_poly.entity_id
_entity_poly.type
_entity_poly.pdbx_seq_one_letter_code
_entity_poly.pdbx_strand_id
1 'polypeptide(L)' 'MKVKFNRNFYTDPSFYIYFIVTFFWILDIPDASDVYEKSICIVFTVIGIFATIKILFKK' A
#
# COMPACT_ATOMS: atom_id res chain seq x y z
N MET A 1 17.49 8.04 14.45
CA MET A 1 16.45 7.09 14.93
C MET A 1 16.74 5.74 14.27
N LYS A 2 17.12 4.68 15.01
CA LYS A 2 17.32 3.35 14.39
C LYS A 2 15.95 2.79 14.02
N VAL A 3 15.64 2.79 12.72
CA VAL A 3 14.43 2.16 12.19
C VAL A 3 14.55 0.66 12.48
N LYS A 4 13.65 0.12 13.31
CA LYS A 4 13.60 -1.32 13.61
C LYS A 4 12.60 -1.96 12.67
N PHE A 5 13.02 -2.97 11.95
CA PHE A 5 12.13 -3.79 11.12
C PHE A 5 11.29 -4.70 12.02
N ASN A 6 9.97 -4.60 11.89
CA ASN A 6 9.02 -5.48 12.57
C ASN A 6 9.12 -6.87 11.95
N ARG A 7 9.85 -7.79 12.59
CA ARG A 7 9.99 -9.17 12.08
C ARG A 7 8.68 -9.95 12.06
N ASN A 8 7.66 -9.54 12.83
CA ASN A 8 6.38 -10.23 12.93
C ASN A 8 5.30 -9.58 12.05
N PHE A 9 5.66 -8.76 11.06
CA PHE A 9 4.69 -8.11 10.17
C PHE A 9 3.79 -9.12 9.43
N TYR A 10 4.29 -10.32 9.16
CA TYR A 10 3.57 -11.42 8.48
C TYR A 10 2.46 -12.04 9.35
N THR A 11 2.39 -11.74 10.64
CA THR A 11 1.27 -12.17 11.47
C THR A 11 0.16 -11.12 11.54
N ASP A 12 0.38 -9.91 11.03
CA ASP A 12 -0.61 -8.83 11.04
C ASP A 12 -1.50 -8.95 9.77
N PRO A 13 -2.78 -9.33 9.89
CA PRO A 13 -3.69 -9.43 8.74
C PRO A 13 -3.86 -8.09 8.01
N SER A 14 -3.65 -6.97 8.71
CA SER A 14 -3.72 -5.64 8.11
C SER A 14 -2.64 -5.47 7.03
N PHE A 15 -1.46 -6.08 7.20
CA PHE A 15 -0.39 -6.03 6.18
C PHE A 15 -0.87 -6.60 4.86
N TYR A 16 -1.51 -7.76 4.90
CA TYR A 16 -2.02 -8.43 3.70
C TYR A 16 -3.17 -7.67 3.06
N ILE A 17 -4.07 -7.10 3.86
CA ILE A 17 -5.17 -6.26 3.34
C ILE A 17 -4.60 -5.05 2.60
N TYR A 18 -3.69 -4.30 3.22
CA TYR A 18 -3.10 -3.13 2.56
C TYR A 18 -2.26 -3.53 1.34
N PHE A 19 -1.53 -4.63 1.41
CA PHE A 19 -0.75 -5.14 0.28
C PHE A 19 -1.65 -5.52 -0.91
N ILE A 20 -2.72 -6.29 -0.68
CA ILE A 20 -3.66 -6.70 -1.72
C ILE A 20 -4.41 -5.49 -2.30
N VAL A 21 -4.91 -4.59 -1.45
CA VAL A 21 -5.60 -3.37 -1.90
C VAL A 21 -4.66 -2.52 -2.75
N THR A 22 -3.42 -2.32 -2.33
CA THR A 22 -2.40 -1.60 -3.12
C THR A 22 -2.18 -2.26 -4.49
N PHE A 23 -2.12 -3.59 -4.52
CA PHE A 23 -1.92 -4.35 -5.76
C PHE A 23 -3.08 -4.14 -6.75
N PHE A 24 -4.33 -4.17 -6.28
CA PHE A 24 -5.50 -3.87 -7.13
C PHE A 24 -5.45 -2.44 -7.69
N TRP A 25 -5.16 -1.45 -6.85
CA TRP A 25 -5.05 -0.07 -7.32
C TRP A 25 -3.94 0.12 -8.37
N ILE A 26 -2.83 -0.61 -8.28
CA ILE A 26 -1.76 -0.59 -9.30
C ILE A 26 -2.26 -1.16 -10.62
N LEU A 27 -3.02 -2.25 -10.58
CA LEU A 27 -3.60 -2.88 -11.78
C LEU A 27 -4.64 -1.99 -12.46
N ASP A 28 -5.35 -1.15 -11.70
CA ASP A 28 -6.35 -0.23 -12.24
C ASP A 28 -5.73 1.05 -12.87
N ILE A 29 -4.44 1.35 -12.62
CA ILE A 29 -3.76 2.51 -13.24
C ILE A 29 -3.78 2.48 -14.79
N PRO A 30 -3.45 1.35 -15.47
CA PRO A 30 -3.51 1.27 -16.92
C PRO A 30 -4.93 1.25 -17.50
N ASP A 31 -5.93 0.78 -16.75
CA ASP A 31 -7.34 0.70 -17.20
C ASP A 31 -8.13 2.00 -16.94
N ALA A 32 -7.54 2.99 -16.28
CA ALA A 32 -8.20 4.25 -15.98
C ALA A 32 -8.67 5.00 -17.24
N SER A 33 -9.94 5.39 -17.24
CA SER A 33 -10.66 6.03 -18.35
C SER A 33 -10.15 7.44 -18.66
N ASP A 34 -9.70 8.15 -17.62
CA ASP A 34 -9.33 9.55 -17.68
C ASP A 34 -8.24 9.92 -16.66
N VAL A 35 -7.75 11.16 -16.75
CA VAL A 35 -6.64 11.66 -15.94
C VAL A 35 -7.02 11.78 -14.45
N TYR A 36 -8.29 12.04 -14.14
CA TYR A 36 -8.79 12.16 -12.77
C TYR A 36 -8.84 10.78 -12.11
N GLU A 37 -9.41 9.78 -12.78
CA GLU A 37 -9.43 8.39 -12.30
C GLU A 37 -8.01 7.87 -12.09
N LYS A 38 -7.10 8.11 -13.05
CA LYS A 38 -5.69 7.74 -12.93
C LYS A 38 -5.01 8.39 -11.72
N SER A 39 -5.31 9.66 -11.46
CA SER A 39 -4.76 10.39 -10.31
C SER A 39 -5.25 9.78 -8.99
N ILE A 40 -6.52 9.38 -8.92
CA ILE A 40 -7.09 8.69 -7.77
C ILE A 40 -6.40 7.34 -7.53
N CYS A 41 -6.24 6.52 -8.57
CA CYS A 41 -5.56 5.22 -8.46
C CYS A 41 -4.12 5.37 -7.95
N ILE A 42 -3.39 6.39 -8.43
CA ILE A 42 -2.03 6.70 -7.97
C ILE A 42 -2.05 7.11 -6.49
N VAL A 43 -2.96 7.99 -6.07
CA VAL A 43 -3.05 8.44 -4.67
C VAL A 43 -3.33 7.26 -3.72
N PHE A 44 -4.30 6.41 -4.06
CA PHE A 44 -4.62 5.24 -3.24
C PHE A 44 -3.47 4.21 -3.22
N THR A 45 -2.79 4.01 -4.35
CA THR A 45 -1.57 3.20 -4.40
C THR A 45 -0.50 3.71 -3.44
N VAL A 46 -0.21 5.01 -3.46
CA VAL A 46 0.80 5.63 -2.58
C VAL A 46 0.41 5.45 -1.12
N ILE A 47 -0.84 5.71 -0.75
CA ILE A 47 -1.34 5.52 0.62
C ILE A 47 -1.18 4.06 1.06
N GLY A 48 -1.53 3.11 0.20
CA GLY A 48 -1.41 1.68 0.47
C GLY A 48 0.04 1.23 0.68
N ILE A 49 0.98 1.73 -0.14
CA ILE A 49 2.42 1.50 0.03
C ILE A 49 2.87 2.05 1.39
N PHE A 50 2.50 3.29 1.74
CA PHE A 50 2.86 3.90 3.02
C PHE A 50 2.30 3.13 4.22
N ALA A 51 1.05 2.64 4.14
CA ALA A 51 0.44 1.83 5.18
C ALA A 51 1.20 0.50 5.37
N THR A 52 1.55 -0.16 4.26
CA THR A 52 2.31 -1.41 4.25
C THR A 52 3.71 -1.22 4.85
N ILE A 53 4.43 -0.17 4.44
CA ILE A 53 5.74 0.22 4.99
C ILE A 53 5.63 0.55 6.48
N LYS A 54 4.58 1.27 6.90
CA LYS A 54 4.35 1.60 8.31
C LYS A 54 4.18 0.33 9.16
N ILE A 55 3.57 -0.73 8.63
CA ILE A 55 3.43 -2.01 9.34
C ILE A 55 4.78 -2.76 9.42
N LEU A 56 5.58 -2.71 8.35
CA LEU A 56 6.93 -3.27 8.31
C LEU A 56 7.90 -2.59 9.30
N PHE A 57 7.65 -1.33 9.65
CA PHE A 57 8.46 -0.57 10.60
C PHE A 57 7.70 -0.21 11.89
N LYS A 58 6.56 -0.87 12.12
CA LYS A 58 5.77 -0.69 13.34
C LYS A 58 6.63 -1.13 14.52
N LYS A 59 6.92 -0.19 15.42
CA LYS A 59 7.68 -0.43 16.64
C LYS A 59 6.95 -1.39 17.57
#